data_AF-A0A3D4S1Q6-F1
#
_entry.id   AF-A0A3D4S1Q6-F1
#
_cell.length_a   1.000
_cell.length_b   1.000
_cell.length_c   1.000
_cell.angle_alpha   90.00
_cell.angle_beta   90.00
_cell.angle_gamma   90.00
#
_symmetry.space_group_name_H-M   'P 1'
#
loop_
_entity.id
_entity.type
_entity.pdbx_description
1 polymer ?
#
loop_
_entity_poly.entity_id
_entity_poly.type
_entity_poly.pdbx_seq_one_letter_code
_entity_poly.pdbx_strand_id
1 'polypeptide(L)'
;METIATMSHSCIHIAFIVILYSTLALPRVVSADERPLWGYGVRGCSDYLLACQAEENGDAAEFQRYEDWLTGFISGLNLATGEDLLRGSGIESAMSRTQAHCKDHQDDDFFNA
;
A
#
# COMPACT_ATOMS: atom_id res chain seq x y z
N MET A 1 -46.41 -46.24 12.78
CA MET A 1 -46.69 -44.87 12.27
C MET A 1 -45.85 -43.86 13.04
N GLU A 2 -44.54 -44.11 13.19
CA GLU A 2 -43.65 -43.31 14.08
C GLU A 2 -42.34 -42.88 13.39
N THR A 3 -42.09 -43.31 12.16
CA THR A 3 -40.79 -43.12 11.48
C THR A 3 -40.66 -41.79 10.71
N ILE A 4 -41.74 -40.99 10.61
CA ILE A 4 -41.75 -39.75 9.80
C ILE A 4 -41.32 -38.53 10.65
N ALA A 5 -41.47 -38.57 11.97
CA ALA A 5 -41.19 -37.44 12.85
C ALA A 5 -39.67 -37.20 13.12
N THR A 6 -38.85 -38.25 13.06
CA THR A 6 -37.40 -38.17 13.30
C THR A 6 -36.61 -37.66 12.10
N MET A 7 -37.07 -37.91 10.86
CA MET A 7 -36.43 -37.39 9.64
C MET A 7 -36.48 -35.85 9.54
N SER A 8 -37.55 -35.24 10.05
CA SER A 8 -37.72 -33.77 10.03
C SER A 8 -36.70 -33.04 10.90
N HIS A 9 -36.40 -33.59 12.09
CA HIS A 9 -35.47 -32.97 13.04
C HIS A 9 -34.01 -32.97 12.53
N SER A 10 -33.57 -34.05 11.88
CA SER A 10 -32.21 -34.15 11.32
C SER A 10 -31.96 -33.17 10.16
N CYS A 11 -32.96 -32.92 9.31
CA CYS A 11 -32.84 -31.95 8.22
C CYS A 11 -32.71 -30.50 8.73
N ILE A 12 -33.42 -30.16 9.82
CA ILE A 12 -33.37 -28.82 10.41
C ILE A 12 -31.99 -28.51 10.98
N HIS A 13 -31.36 -29.48 11.67
CA HIS A 13 -30.02 -29.29 12.22
C HIS A 13 -28.93 -29.13 11.15
N ILE A 14 -29.01 -29.90 10.06
CA ILE A 14 -28.05 -29.79 8.94
C ILE A 14 -28.20 -28.43 8.24
N ALA A 15 -29.43 -27.97 8.02
CA ALA A 15 -29.67 -26.66 7.42
C ALA A 15 -29.13 -25.52 8.30
N PHE A 16 -29.34 -25.58 9.61
CA PHE A 16 -28.79 -24.61 10.56
C PHE A 16 -27.26 -24.58 10.58
N ILE A 17 -26.62 -25.75 10.54
CA ILE A 17 -25.16 -25.87 10.51
C ILE A 17 -24.61 -25.28 9.21
N VAL A 18 -25.18 -25.62 8.05
CA VAL A 18 -24.73 -25.08 6.75
C VAL A 18 -24.88 -23.56 6.69
N ILE A 19 -25.98 -23.01 7.21
CA ILE A 19 -26.20 -21.57 7.28
C ILE A 19 -25.17 -20.91 8.22
N LEU A 20 -24.90 -21.51 9.38
CA LEU A 20 -23.93 -20.99 10.34
C LEU A 20 -22.49 -21.00 9.79
N TYR A 21 -22.11 -22.05 9.05
CA TYR A 21 -20.80 -22.11 8.39
C TYR A 21 -20.71 -21.14 7.20
N SER A 22 -21.82 -20.89 6.48
CA SER A 22 -21.83 -19.97 5.35
C SER A 22 -21.67 -18.50 5.77
N THR A 23 -22.15 -18.11 6.96
CA THR A 23 -21.95 -16.75 7.49
C THR A 23 -20.54 -16.53 8.03
N LEU A 24 -19.86 -17.58 8.51
CA LEU A 24 -18.47 -17.52 8.99
C LEU A 24 -17.42 -17.47 7.86
N ALA A 25 -17.79 -17.87 6.63
CA ALA A 25 -16.87 -17.96 5.50
C ALA A 25 -16.94 -16.77 4.52
N LEU A 26 -17.73 -15.74 4.81
CA LEU A 26 -17.76 -14.53 3.96
C LEU A 26 -16.41 -13.79 4.07
N PRO A 27 -15.71 -13.55 2.95
CA PRO A 27 -14.53 -12.70 2.96
C PRO A 27 -14.96 -11.32 3.45
N ARG A 28 -14.37 -10.86 4.55
CA ARG A 28 -14.55 -9.47 4.97
C ARG A 28 -13.93 -8.60 3.89
N VAL A 29 -14.74 -7.78 3.22
CA VAL A 29 -14.24 -6.63 2.49
C VAL A 29 -13.61 -5.71 3.54
N VAL A 30 -12.30 -5.82 3.70
CA VAL A 30 -11.52 -4.83 4.43
C VAL A 30 -11.57 -3.59 3.56
N SER A 31 -12.40 -2.61 3.92
CA SER A 31 -12.29 -1.27 3.34
C SER A 31 -10.85 -0.79 3.56
N ALA A 32 -10.25 -0.22 2.52
CA ALA A 32 -8.98 0.47 2.66
C ALA A 32 -9.09 1.44 3.84
N ASP A 33 -8.17 1.30 4.77
CA ASP A 33 -8.13 2.05 6.00
C ASP A 33 -8.00 3.54 5.67
N GLU A 34 -9.07 4.32 5.90
CA GLU A 34 -9.19 5.76 5.59
C GLU A 34 -8.27 6.65 6.46
N ARG A 35 -7.28 6.08 7.15
CA ARG A 35 -6.36 6.88 7.95
C ARG A 35 -5.61 7.83 7.01
N PRO A 36 -5.59 9.13 7.32
CA PRO A 36 -4.82 10.07 6.52
C PRO A 36 -3.35 9.65 6.54
N LEU A 37 -2.80 9.43 5.36
CA LEU A 37 -1.38 9.21 5.17
C LEU A 37 -0.68 10.56 5.13
N TRP A 38 0.50 10.64 5.73
CA TRP A 38 1.28 11.87 5.84
C TRP A 38 2.70 11.64 5.30
N GLY A 39 3.26 12.67 4.68
CA GLY A 39 4.62 12.65 4.16
C GLY A 39 4.70 12.88 2.65
N TYR A 40 5.91 12.88 2.12
CA TYR A 40 6.15 13.16 0.71
C TYR A 40 5.84 11.97 -0.21
N GLY A 41 5.81 10.75 0.33
CA GLY A 41 5.43 9.55 -0.42
C GLY A 41 4.03 9.59 -1.02
N VAL A 42 3.09 10.30 -0.40
CA VAL A 42 1.70 10.39 -0.89
C VAL A 42 1.42 11.61 -1.77
N ARG A 43 2.46 12.38 -2.09
CA ARG A 43 2.40 13.44 -3.10
C ARG A 43 2.34 12.81 -4.49
N GLY A 44 1.67 13.47 -5.43
CA GLY A 44 1.58 12.96 -6.80
C GLY A 44 2.93 12.99 -7.53
N CYS A 45 3.12 12.06 -8.46
CA CYS A 45 4.26 12.05 -9.36
C CYS A 45 4.38 13.36 -10.15
N SER A 46 3.28 14.00 -10.52
CA SER A 46 3.28 15.33 -11.16
C SER A 46 3.93 16.41 -10.29
N ASP A 47 3.67 16.43 -8.97
CA ASP A 47 4.30 17.34 -8.03
C ASP A 47 5.81 17.08 -7.91
N TYR A 48 6.21 15.81 -7.87
CA TYR A 48 7.63 15.44 -7.84
C TYR A 48 8.36 15.87 -9.12
N LEU A 49 7.75 15.69 -10.30
CA LEU A 49 8.34 16.14 -11.57
C LEU A 49 8.53 17.66 -11.63
N LEU A 50 7.60 18.43 -11.06
CA LEU A 50 7.76 19.88 -10.91
C LEU A 50 8.94 20.22 -9.99
N ALA A 51 9.13 19.47 -8.90
CA ALA A 51 10.27 19.64 -8.00
C ALA A 51 11.60 19.31 -8.70
N CYS A 52 11.65 18.25 -9.52
CA CYS A 52 12.83 17.96 -10.35
C CYS A 52 13.14 19.10 -11.32
N GLN A 53 12.13 19.63 -12.01
CA GLN A 53 12.33 20.75 -12.93
C GLN A 53 12.81 22.01 -12.19
N ALA A 54 12.30 22.28 -10.98
CA ALA A 54 12.77 23.40 -10.17
C ALA A 54 14.25 23.22 -9.78
N GLU A 55 14.65 22.01 -9.39
CA GLU A 55 16.03 21.65 -9.05
C GLU A 55 16.98 21.84 -10.23
N GLU A 56 16.60 21.37 -11.43
CA GLU A 56 17.34 21.60 -12.68
C GLU A 56 17.50 23.09 -13.02
N ASN A 57 16.56 23.94 -12.58
CA ASN A 57 16.60 25.39 -12.74
C ASN A 57 17.31 26.13 -11.58
N GLY A 58 17.88 25.39 -10.62
CA GLY A 58 18.64 25.92 -9.50
C GLY A 58 17.84 26.17 -8.21
N ASP A 59 16.57 25.80 -8.17
CA ASP A 59 15.75 25.80 -6.95
C ASP A 59 15.48 24.38 -6.46
N ALA A 60 16.41 23.84 -5.67
CA ALA A 60 16.35 22.47 -5.17
C ALA A 60 15.47 22.28 -3.92
N ALA A 61 14.83 23.33 -3.41
CA ALA A 61 14.23 23.29 -2.07
C ALA A 61 13.11 22.25 -1.93
N GLU A 62 12.27 22.08 -2.95
CA GLU A 62 11.20 21.07 -2.91
C GLU A 62 11.74 19.66 -3.22
N PHE A 63 12.69 19.54 -4.15
CA PHE A 63 13.35 18.27 -4.46
C PHE A 63 14.05 17.67 -3.23
N GLN A 64 14.76 18.51 -2.46
CA GLN A 64 15.41 18.10 -1.21
C GLN A 64 14.42 17.55 -0.18
N ARG A 65 13.17 18.01 -0.16
CA ARG A 65 12.17 17.46 0.78
C ARG A 65 11.70 16.06 0.38
N TYR A 66 11.65 15.75 -0.92
CA TYR A 66 11.44 14.38 -1.39
C TYR A 66 12.63 13.49 -1.02
N GLU A 67 13.85 13.98 -1.23
CA GLU A 67 15.09 13.27 -0.89
C GLU A 67 15.20 12.98 0.62
N ASP A 68 14.96 13.97 1.47
CA ASP A 68 14.98 13.85 2.93
C ASP A 68 13.96 12.82 3.42
N TRP A 69 12.74 12.89 2.87
CA TRP A 69 11.68 11.95 3.21
C TRP A 69 12.05 10.52 2.79
N LEU A 70 12.55 10.31 1.56
CA LEU A 70 12.94 8.99 1.08
C LEU A 70 14.12 8.43 1.89
N THR A 71 15.10 9.28 2.20
CA THR A 71 16.24 8.94 3.06
C THR A 71 15.79 8.47 4.43
N GLY A 72 14.88 9.22 5.07
CA GLY A 72 14.30 8.84 6.36
C GLY A 72 13.53 7.51 6.28
N PHE A 73 12.71 7.34 5.24
CA PHE A 73 11.92 6.13 5.03
C PHE A 73 12.81 4.89 4.86
N ILE A 74 13.78 4.93 3.95
CA ILE A 74 14.73 3.83 3.71
C ILE A 74 15.57 3.54 4.96
N SER A 75 16.03 4.57 5.67
CA SER A 75 16.78 4.39 6.91
C SER A 75 15.95 3.64 7.96
N GLY A 76 14.67 4.00 8.13
CA GLY A 76 13.76 3.32 9.04
C GLY A 76 13.53 1.85 8.65
N LEU A 77 13.38 1.56 7.36
CA LEU A 77 13.21 0.20 6.87
C LEU A 77 14.49 -0.64 7.03
N ASN A 78 15.66 -0.08 6.74
CA ASN A 78 16.94 -0.76 6.92
C ASN A 78 17.15 -1.11 8.41
N LEU A 79 16.80 -0.20 9.33
CA LEU A 79 16.84 -0.47 10.77
C LEU A 79 15.86 -1.57 11.19
N ALA A 80 14.64 -1.56 10.64
CA ALA A 80 13.60 -2.53 10.99
C ALA A 80 13.89 -3.94 10.45
N THR A 81 14.51 -4.03 9.27
CA THR A 81 14.78 -5.29 8.57
C THR A 81 16.18 -5.84 8.85
N GLY A 82 17.14 -4.99 9.22
CA GLY A 82 18.54 -5.35 9.31
C GLY A 82 19.22 -5.53 7.95
N GLU A 83 18.57 -5.12 6.86
CA GLU A 83 19.05 -5.26 5.49
C GLU A 83 19.25 -3.89 4.84
N ASP A 84 20.15 -3.82 3.85
CA ASP A 84 20.22 -2.67 2.96
C ASP A 84 19.22 -2.86 1.80
N LEU A 85 18.07 -2.21 1.89
CA LEU A 85 17.02 -2.32 0.89
C LEU A 85 17.40 -1.74 -0.47
N LEU A 86 18.33 -0.79 -0.52
CA LEU A 86 18.82 -0.23 -1.78
C LEU A 86 19.98 -1.05 -2.36
N ARG A 87 20.46 -2.06 -1.64
CA ARG A 87 21.54 -2.98 -2.08
C ARG A 87 22.76 -2.24 -2.62
N GLY A 88 23.14 -1.15 -1.96
CA GLY A 88 24.27 -0.31 -2.32
C GLY A 88 24.02 0.69 -3.45
N SER A 89 22.80 0.79 -4.02
CA SER A 89 22.55 1.75 -5.11
C SER A 89 22.51 3.22 -4.64
N GLY A 90 22.30 3.47 -3.35
CA GLY A 90 22.15 4.81 -2.79
C GLY A 90 20.80 5.47 -3.13
N ILE A 91 20.54 6.60 -2.46
CA ILE A 91 19.28 7.37 -2.54
C ILE A 91 19.14 8.05 -3.90
N GLU A 92 20.20 8.65 -4.43
CA GLU A 92 20.21 9.31 -5.74
C GLU A 92 19.73 8.38 -6.87
N SER A 93 20.18 7.12 -6.87
CA SER A 93 19.72 6.12 -7.83
C SER A 93 18.23 5.78 -7.65
N ALA A 94 17.73 5.78 -6.42
CA ALA A 94 16.30 5.56 -6.17
C ALA A 94 15.48 6.75 -6.68
N MET A 95 15.87 7.98 -6.34
CA MET A 95 15.25 9.21 -6.84
C MET A 95 15.20 9.26 -8.38
N SER A 96 16.29 8.87 -9.05
CA SER A 96 16.36 8.82 -10.51
C SER A 96 15.41 7.77 -11.12
N ARG A 97 15.31 6.58 -10.52
CA ARG A 97 14.35 5.55 -10.95
C ARG A 97 12.91 6.00 -10.77
N THR A 98 12.58 6.59 -9.62
CA THR A 98 11.26 7.15 -9.35
C THR A 98 10.92 8.27 -10.33
N GLN A 99 11.89 9.13 -10.68
CA GLN A 99 11.68 10.17 -11.69
C GLN A 99 11.37 9.55 -13.07
N ALA A 100 12.06 8.47 -13.44
CA ALA A 100 11.79 7.75 -14.68
C ALA A 100 10.38 7.13 -14.68
N HIS A 101 9.95 6.50 -13.58
CA HIS A 101 8.59 5.96 -13.45
C HIS A 101 7.53 7.06 -13.57
N CYS A 102 7.69 8.15 -12.82
CA CYS A 102 6.73 9.25 -12.77
C CYS A 102 6.53 9.95 -14.13
N LYS A 103 7.53 9.94 -15.02
CA LYS A 103 7.38 10.51 -16.38
C LYS A 103 6.27 9.83 -17.17
N ASP A 104 6.08 8.53 -16.97
CA ASP A 104 5.07 7.71 -17.65
C ASP A 104 3.79 7.51 -16.81
N HIS A 105 3.83 7.80 -15.50
CA HIS A 105 2.75 7.53 -14.54
C HIS A 105 2.46 8.75 -13.65
N GLN A 106 2.01 9.86 -14.25
CA GLN A 106 1.83 11.13 -13.52
C GLN A 106 0.73 11.10 -12.46
N ASP A 107 -0.22 10.17 -12.57
CA ASP A 107 -1.35 10.00 -11.65
C ASP A 107 -1.02 9.12 -10.43
N ASP A 108 0.14 8.45 -10.44
CA ASP A 108 0.65 7.71 -9.28
C ASP A 108 1.16 8.67 -8.20
N ASP A 109 1.34 8.14 -6.98
CA ASP A 109 2.07 8.83 -5.92
C ASP A 109 3.56 8.45 -5.90
N PHE A 110 4.37 9.29 -5.27
CA PHE A 110 5.81 9.12 -5.19
C PHE A 110 6.25 7.81 -4.50
N PHE A 111 5.44 7.27 -3.59
CA PHE A 111 5.74 6.03 -2.86
C PHE A 111 5.52 4.78 -3.73
N ASN A 112 4.52 4.80 -4.60
CA ASN A 112 4.19 3.69 -5.49
C ASN A 112 4.97 3.71 -6.82
N ALA A 113 5.83 4.70 -7.00
CA ALA A 113 6.68 4.90 -8.18
C ALA A 113 8.07 4.25 -8.11
#